data_AF-A0A667WR95-F1
#
_entry.id   AF-A0A667WR95-F1
#
_cell.length_a   1.000
_cell.length_b   1.000
_cell.length_c   1.000
_cell.angle_alpha   90.00
_cell.angle_beta   90.00
_cell.angle_gamma   90.00
#
_symmetry.space_group_name_H-M   'P 1'
#
loop_
_entity.id
_entity.type
_entity.pdbx_description
1 polymer ?
#
loop_
_entity_poly.entity_id
_entity_poly.type
_entity_poly.pdbx_seq_one_letter_code
_entity_poly.pdbx_strand_id
1 'polypeptide(L)'
;MLCSHGLQASLGPFMHLHWPVLSLWPEVQPLLYQRHLLRTNTQELEDKVQHKILQETQPVPASVAVRPEEQAGPFVLSLDTEGFSPEELCVQQLGRRLTVSGKSKRKQEDGKGSCSYTLHQFRREFDLPRRVNPEGVSCYLAADGTLHIQAAEAPCAEEAERELPIKRIQEEKTQQTSHWDNI
;
A
#
# COMPACT_ATOMS: atom_id res chain seq x y z
N MET A 1 -5.71 -42.77 54.52
CA MET A 1 -7.11 -42.86 54.04
C MET A 1 -7.61 -41.43 53.93
N LEU A 2 -7.63 -40.86 52.72
CA LEU A 2 -8.74 -40.82 51.76
C LEU A 2 -9.75 -39.67 52.02
N CYS A 3 -9.91 -38.85 50.97
CA CYS A 3 -11.05 -38.00 50.59
C CYS A 3 -11.24 -36.65 51.33
N SER A 4 -11.75 -35.56 50.76
CA SER A 4 -12.05 -35.11 49.38
C SER A 4 -12.63 -33.68 49.46
N HIS A 5 -12.21 -32.83 48.52
CA HIS A 5 -12.89 -31.70 47.85
C HIS A 5 -13.84 -30.73 48.59
N GLY A 6 -13.59 -29.43 48.38
CA GLY A 6 -14.57 -28.34 48.52
C GLY A 6 -13.99 -27.01 48.05
N LEU A 7 -14.18 -26.70 46.76
CA LEU A 7 -13.92 -25.39 46.15
C LEU A 7 -14.73 -24.27 46.84
N GLN A 8 -14.11 -23.12 47.11
CA GLN A 8 -14.70 -21.84 46.70
C GLN A 8 -13.62 -20.74 46.62
N ALA A 9 -13.35 -20.29 45.40
CA ALA A 9 -12.65 -19.04 45.14
C ALA A 9 -13.55 -17.88 45.59
N SER A 10 -13.01 -16.97 46.41
CA SER A 10 -13.55 -15.63 46.58
C SER A 10 -12.43 -14.61 46.41
N LEU A 11 -12.71 -13.66 45.53
CA LEU A 11 -11.91 -12.48 45.23
C LEU A 11 -11.64 -11.68 46.51
N GLY A 12 -10.47 -11.01 46.57
CA GLY A 12 -9.94 -10.31 47.74
C GLY A 12 -10.80 -9.16 48.29
N PRO A 13 -10.27 -8.40 49.26
CA PRO A 13 -9.63 -7.16 48.81
C PRO A 13 -8.47 -6.67 49.70
N PHE A 14 -7.73 -5.71 49.13
CA PHE A 14 -7.18 -4.57 49.86
C PHE A 14 -6.22 -4.86 51.03
N MET A 15 -4.93 -4.98 50.72
CA MET A 15 -3.91 -4.59 51.70
C MET A 15 -3.85 -3.07 51.74
N HIS A 16 -4.65 -2.50 52.66
CA HIS A 16 -4.44 -1.16 53.23
C HIS A 16 -3.08 -1.14 53.92
N LEU A 17 -2.02 -0.94 53.15
CA LEU A 17 -0.74 -0.48 53.69
C LEU A 17 -0.80 1.05 53.70
N HIS A 18 -1.31 1.59 54.81
CA HIS A 18 -1.01 2.95 55.22
C HIS A 18 0.49 3.01 55.53
N TRP A 19 1.25 3.61 54.61
CA TRP A 19 2.69 3.83 54.75
C TRP A 19 2.93 5.28 55.21
N PRO A 20 3.58 5.54 56.36
CA PRO A 20 3.88 6.89 56.80
C PRO A 20 5.26 7.28 56.26
N VAL A 21 5.36 7.56 54.97
CA VAL A 21 6.50 8.34 54.41
C VAL A 21 5.92 9.46 53.57
N LEU A 22 5.19 10.35 54.25
CA LEU A 22 4.90 11.71 53.80
C LEU A 22 5.51 12.73 54.78
N SER A 23 6.60 12.36 55.47
CA SER A 23 7.34 13.25 56.37
C SER A 23 8.73 13.64 55.86
N LEU A 24 9.13 13.13 54.69
CA LEU A 24 10.19 13.65 53.81
C LEU A 24 9.52 13.73 52.43
N TRP A 25 9.34 14.88 51.78
CA TRP A 25 10.41 15.79 51.41
C TRP A 25 9.82 17.13 50.90
N PRO A 26 10.20 18.27 51.49
CA PRO A 26 10.19 19.56 50.79
C PRO A 26 11.20 19.58 49.62
N GLU A 27 12.23 18.73 49.67
CA GLU A 27 13.37 18.71 48.74
C GLU A 27 13.11 18.00 47.39
N VAL A 28 12.05 17.19 47.26
CA VAL A 28 11.70 16.50 45.99
C VAL A 28 10.48 17.10 45.29
N GLN A 29 9.81 18.09 45.90
CA GLN A 29 8.81 18.91 45.21
C GLN A 29 9.35 19.52 43.90
N PRO A 30 10.57 20.08 43.87
CA PRO A 30 11.18 20.55 42.62
C PRO A 30 11.33 19.45 41.58
N LEU A 31 11.70 18.22 41.99
CA LEU A 31 11.87 17.08 41.09
C LEU A 31 10.54 16.53 40.57
N LEU A 32 9.48 16.56 41.38
CA LEU A 32 8.13 16.20 40.97
C LEU A 32 7.56 17.22 39.98
N TYR A 33 7.80 18.51 40.24
CA TYR A 33 7.44 19.59 39.32
C TYR A 33 8.23 19.48 38.01
N GLN A 34 9.54 19.22 38.06
CA GLN A 34 10.34 18.98 36.86
C GLN A 34 9.88 17.74 36.09
N ARG A 35 9.55 16.64 36.77
CA ARG A 35 8.95 15.46 36.15
C ARG A 35 7.63 15.79 35.48
N HIS A 36 6.77 16.58 36.14
CA HIS A 36 5.50 17.00 35.59
C HIS A 36 5.70 17.88 34.35
N LEU A 37 6.58 18.88 34.42
CA LEU A 37 6.89 19.79 33.32
C LEU A 37 7.48 19.06 32.12
N LEU A 38 8.39 18.12 32.37
CA LEU A 38 8.94 17.24 31.33
C LEU A 38 7.83 16.37 30.72
N ARG A 39 6.96 15.77 31.54
CA ARG A 39 5.83 14.96 31.06
C ARG A 39 4.86 15.75 30.19
N THR A 40 4.53 16.97 30.59
CA THR A 40 3.61 17.82 29.82
C THR A 40 4.27 18.32 28.53
N ASN A 41 5.56 18.65 28.57
CA ASN A 41 6.29 19.08 27.38
C ASN A 41 6.47 17.92 26.39
N THR A 42 6.77 16.70 26.87
CA THR A 42 6.80 15.50 26.03
C THR A 42 5.44 15.17 25.45
N GLN A 43 4.36 15.30 26.22
CA GLN A 43 3.00 15.09 25.70
C GLN A 43 2.64 16.11 24.62
N GLU A 44 2.97 17.39 24.83
CA GLU A 44 2.73 18.44 23.82
C GLU A 44 3.55 18.20 22.54
N LEU A 45 4.79 17.72 22.67
CA LEU A 45 5.62 17.31 21.54
C LEU A 45 5.03 16.09 20.82
N GLU A 46 4.59 15.07 21.56
CA GLU A 46 3.93 13.89 21.01
C GLU A 46 2.63 14.27 20.29
N ASP A 47 1.80 15.12 20.89
CA ASP A 47 0.55 15.60 20.31
C ASP A 47 0.80 16.46 19.06
N LYS A 48 1.83 17.32 19.09
CA LYS A 48 2.29 18.08 17.92
C LYS A 48 2.77 17.16 16.81
N VAL A 49 3.53 16.13 17.14
CA VAL A 49 4.03 15.15 16.18
C VAL A 49 2.86 14.33 15.61
N GLN A 50 1.94 13.85 16.45
CA GLN A 50 0.76 13.11 16.01
C GLN A 50 -0.15 13.96 15.14
N HIS A 51 -0.39 15.22 15.51
CA HIS A 51 -1.19 16.14 14.71
C HIS A 51 -0.49 16.47 13.38
N LYS A 52 0.84 16.58 13.37
CA LYS A 52 1.62 16.78 12.14
C LYS A 52 1.59 15.54 11.24
N ILE A 53 1.73 14.34 11.80
CA ILE A 53 1.61 13.07 11.09
C ILE A 53 0.18 12.88 10.54
N LEU A 54 -0.85 13.26 11.30
CA LEU A 54 -2.25 13.12 10.89
C LEU A 54 -2.65 14.14 9.81
N GLN A 55 -2.09 15.36 9.85
CA GLN A 55 -2.26 16.33 8.76
C GLN A 55 -1.41 16.01 7.52
N GLU A 56 -0.20 15.47 7.69
CA GLU A 56 0.68 15.07 6.58
C GLU A 56 0.26 13.76 5.92
N THR A 57 -0.40 12.88 6.67
CA THR A 57 -1.04 11.66 6.17
C THR A 57 -2.52 11.93 5.94
N GLN A 58 -2.86 13.01 5.23
CA GLN A 58 -4.15 13.00 4.55
C GLN A 58 -4.10 11.85 3.54
N PRO A 59 -5.00 10.86 3.62
CA PRO A 59 -5.26 10.03 2.45
C PRO A 59 -5.82 11.01 1.43
N VAL A 60 -4.98 11.50 0.51
CA VAL A 60 -5.42 12.33 -0.61
C VAL A 60 -6.61 11.60 -1.20
N PRO A 61 -7.83 12.15 -1.11
CA PRO A 61 -8.98 11.56 -1.72
C PRO A 61 -8.79 11.82 -3.20
N ALA A 62 -8.00 10.97 -3.84
CA ALA A 62 -8.16 10.91 -5.27
C ALA A 62 -9.54 10.32 -5.46
N SER A 63 -10.43 11.16 -5.93
CA SER A 63 -11.18 10.84 -7.12
C SER A 63 -10.23 10.22 -8.16
N VAL A 64 -9.86 8.95 -7.95
CA VAL A 64 -9.39 8.11 -9.04
C VAL A 64 -10.65 7.88 -9.85
N ALA A 65 -10.87 8.73 -10.84
CA ALA A 65 -11.73 8.38 -11.94
C ALA A 65 -10.98 7.31 -12.75
N VAL A 66 -10.86 6.10 -12.18
CA VAL A 66 -10.69 4.92 -13.03
C VAL A 66 -12.01 4.89 -13.77
N ARG A 67 -11.99 5.27 -15.04
CA ARG A 67 -13.01 4.79 -15.95
C ARG A 67 -12.51 3.44 -16.41
N PRO A 68 -12.91 2.31 -15.78
CA PRO A 68 -12.91 1.06 -16.50
C PRO A 68 -14.05 1.18 -17.50
N GLU A 69 -13.84 1.98 -18.54
CA GLU A 69 -14.64 1.81 -19.73
C GLU A 69 -14.26 0.44 -20.25
N GLU A 70 -15.17 -0.51 -20.03
CA GLU A 70 -15.39 -1.69 -20.87
C GLU A 70 -15.89 -1.29 -22.27
N GLN A 71 -15.66 -0.03 -22.67
CA GLN A 71 -15.91 0.51 -23.99
C GLN A 71 -14.58 0.50 -24.75
N ALA A 72 -14.63 0.06 -26.00
CA ALA A 72 -13.50 0.03 -26.91
C ALA A 72 -12.78 1.38 -26.94
N GLY A 73 -11.57 1.45 -26.38
CA GLY A 73 -10.86 2.71 -26.21
C GLY A 73 -9.50 2.55 -25.52
N PRO A 74 -8.59 3.52 -25.70
CA PRO A 74 -7.27 3.51 -25.08
C PRO A 74 -7.39 3.52 -23.56
N PHE A 75 -6.50 2.80 -22.88
CA PHE A 75 -6.45 2.82 -21.42
C PHE A 75 -5.93 4.19 -20.96
N VAL A 76 -6.68 4.84 -20.05
CA VAL A 76 -6.30 6.12 -19.47
C VAL A 76 -6.53 6.08 -17.96
N LEU A 77 -5.49 6.45 -17.22
CA LEU A 77 -5.50 6.62 -15.78
C LEU A 77 -5.07 8.05 -15.45
N SER A 78 -5.86 8.73 -14.64
CA SER A 78 -5.57 10.11 -14.19
C SER A 78 -5.46 10.13 -12.67
N LEU A 79 -4.41 10.75 -12.17
CA LEU A 79 -4.11 10.86 -10.76
C LEU A 79 -3.81 12.32 -10.42
N ASP A 80 -4.58 12.88 -9.50
CA ASP A 80 -4.24 14.17 -8.91
C ASP A 80 -2.96 14.05 -8.07
N THR A 81 -1.97 14.88 -8.39
CA THR A 81 -0.67 14.94 -7.71
C THR A 81 -0.34 16.35 -7.22
N GLU A 82 -1.37 17.14 -6.89
CA GLU A 82 -1.20 18.49 -6.34
C GLU A 82 -0.18 18.53 -5.19
N GLY A 83 0.70 19.54 -5.22
CA GLY A 83 1.76 19.74 -4.23
C GLY A 83 3.08 19.01 -4.52
N PHE A 84 3.13 18.14 -5.53
CA PHE A 84 4.35 17.47 -6.00
C PHE A 84 4.86 18.07 -7.30
N SER A 85 6.17 18.29 -7.39
CA SER A 85 6.85 18.63 -8.65
C SER A 85 7.15 17.36 -9.47
N PRO A 86 7.35 17.47 -10.80
CA PRO A 86 7.69 16.33 -11.65
C PRO A 86 8.87 15.51 -11.13
N GLU A 87 9.87 16.16 -10.55
CA GLU A 87 11.09 15.53 -10.03
C GLU A 87 10.86 14.76 -8.72
N GLU A 88 9.79 15.09 -8.00
CA GLU A 88 9.37 14.43 -6.75
C GLU A 88 8.47 13.22 -7.01
N LEU A 89 8.04 13.00 -8.27
CA LEU A 89 7.19 11.91 -8.71
C LEU A 89 8.00 10.77 -9.35
N CYS A 90 7.52 9.55 -9.19
CA CYS A 90 8.10 8.37 -9.81
C CYS A 90 7.01 7.40 -10.26
N VAL A 91 7.05 7.03 -11.54
CA VAL A 91 6.22 6.00 -12.15
C VAL A 91 7.11 4.81 -12.45
N GLN A 92 6.75 3.65 -11.91
CA GLN A 92 7.47 2.39 -12.11
C GLN A 92 6.52 1.34 -12.65
N GLN A 93 6.99 0.57 -13.63
CA GLN A 93 6.28 -0.57 -14.16
C GLN A 93 7.08 -1.84 -13.88
N LEU A 94 6.41 -2.83 -13.32
CA LEU A 94 6.94 -4.18 -13.15
C LEU A 94 5.97 -5.18 -13.77
N GLY A 95 6.28 -5.66 -14.97
CA GLY A 95 5.38 -6.49 -15.77
C GLY A 95 4.10 -5.73 -16.11
N ARG A 96 2.96 -6.17 -15.55
CA ARG A 96 1.64 -5.54 -15.72
C ARG A 96 1.20 -4.68 -14.53
N ARG A 97 2.05 -4.50 -13.52
CA ARG A 97 1.74 -3.65 -12.36
C ARG A 97 2.43 -2.30 -12.48
N LEU A 98 1.64 -1.23 -12.43
CA LEU A 98 2.09 0.15 -12.34
C LEU A 98 2.13 0.59 -10.89
N THR A 99 3.20 1.27 -10.49
CA THR A 99 3.34 1.93 -9.20
C THR A 99 3.63 3.40 -9.43
N VAL A 100 2.79 4.27 -8.89
CA VAL A 100 3.01 5.71 -8.86
C VAL A 100 3.33 6.12 -7.43
N SER A 101 4.39 6.89 -7.23
CA SER A 101 4.78 7.39 -5.93
C SER A 101 5.23 8.83 -6.01
N GLY A 102 5.06 9.56 -4.91
CA GLY A 102 5.56 10.92 -4.76
C GLY A 102 6.17 11.11 -3.37
N LYS A 103 7.26 11.87 -3.29
CA LYS A 103 7.91 12.25 -2.03
C LYS A 103 8.34 13.70 -2.09
N SER A 104 7.76 14.56 -1.24
CA SER A 104 8.11 15.98 -1.16
C SER A 104 8.50 16.36 0.26
N LYS A 105 9.56 17.17 0.40
CA LYS A 105 10.00 17.75 1.67
C LYS A 105 10.08 19.26 1.52
N ARG A 106 9.26 20.00 2.26
CA ARG A 106 9.25 21.46 2.28
C ARG A 106 9.81 21.96 3.61
N LYS A 107 10.68 22.98 3.56
CA LYS A 107 11.13 23.71 4.74
C LYS A 107 10.23 24.94 4.89
N GLN A 108 9.68 25.14 6.07
CA GLN A 108 8.90 26.32 6.41
C GLN A 108 9.58 27.03 7.58
N GLU A 109 9.99 28.27 7.34
CA GLU A 109 10.64 29.11 8.33
C GLU A 109 9.62 30.16 8.76
N ASP A 110 9.33 30.23 10.06
CA ASP A 110 8.57 31.35 10.57
C ASP A 110 9.50 32.57 10.68
N GLY A 111 8.96 33.76 10.46
CA GLY A 111 9.73 35.02 10.58
C GLY A 111 10.23 35.30 12.00
N LYS A 112 10.02 34.39 12.96
CA LYS A 112 10.51 34.43 14.34
C LYS A 112 11.72 33.51 14.55
N GLY A 113 12.25 32.87 13.51
CA GLY A 113 13.46 32.04 13.57
C GLY A 113 13.19 30.57 13.92
N SER A 114 11.94 30.13 13.92
CA SER A 114 11.60 28.71 13.99
C SER A 114 11.63 28.10 12.60
N CYS A 115 12.20 26.91 12.47
CA CYS A 115 12.20 26.13 11.24
C CYS A 115 11.42 24.84 11.46
N SER A 116 10.44 24.58 10.61
CA SER A 116 9.72 23.30 10.52
C SER A 116 9.92 22.66 9.15
N TYR A 117 9.77 21.33 9.08
CA TYR A 117 9.83 20.58 7.83
C TYR A 117 8.54 19.83 7.64
N THR A 118 7.96 19.91 6.45
CA THR A 118 6.78 19.14 6.07
C THR A 118 7.13 18.07 5.04
N LEU A 119 6.78 16.82 5.32
CA LEU A 119 7.00 15.67 4.45
C LEU A 119 5.65 15.15 3.95
N HIS A 120 5.49 15.10 2.63
CA HIS A 120 4.35 14.45 1.98
C HIS A 120 4.85 13.24 1.19
N GLN A 121 4.17 12.10 1.35
CA GLN A 121 4.49 10.89 0.61
C GLN A 121 3.21 10.14 0.24
N PHE A 122 3.18 9.61 -0.99
CA PHE A 122 2.16 8.64 -1.39
C PHE A 122 2.76 7.51 -2.23
N ARG A 123 2.06 6.39 -2.27
CA ARG A 123 2.32 5.26 -3.17
C ARG A 123 1.01 4.62 -3.56
N ARG A 124 0.81 4.40 -4.85
CA ARG A 124 -0.39 3.79 -5.42
C ARG A 124 -0.02 2.77 -6.47
N GLU A 125 -0.74 1.67 -6.47
CA GLU A 125 -0.52 0.57 -7.39
C GLU A 125 -1.77 0.34 -8.24
N PHE A 126 -1.55 0.03 -9.52
CA PHE A 126 -2.60 -0.25 -10.49
C PHE A 126 -2.18 -1.43 -11.36
N ASP A 127 -3.14 -2.28 -11.70
CA ASP A 127 -2.90 -3.37 -12.65
C ASP A 127 -3.36 -2.97 -14.05
N LEU A 128 -2.49 -3.20 -15.03
CA LEU A 128 -2.81 -2.99 -16.44
C LEU A 128 -3.77 -4.10 -16.92
N PRO A 129 -4.89 -3.74 -17.57
CA PRO A 129 -5.79 -4.71 -18.19
C PRO A 129 -5.06 -5.60 -19.22
N ARG A 130 -5.57 -6.81 -19.43
CA ARG A 130 -4.96 -7.79 -20.37
C ARG A 130 -4.85 -7.26 -21.80
N ARG A 131 -5.85 -6.49 -22.22
CA ARG A 131 -5.96 -5.87 -23.56
C ARG A 131 -4.90 -4.78 -23.82
N VAL A 132 -4.26 -4.24 -22.78
CA VAL A 132 -3.25 -3.18 -22.93
C VAL A 132 -1.89 -3.77 -23.23
N ASN A 133 -1.17 -3.16 -24.17
CA ASN A 133 0.25 -3.46 -24.39
C ASN A 133 1.11 -2.80 -23.28
N PRO A 134 1.79 -3.57 -22.42
CA PRO A 134 2.63 -3.02 -21.35
C PRO A 134 3.80 -2.17 -21.88
N GLU A 135 4.32 -2.45 -23.07
CA GLU A 135 5.43 -1.68 -23.66
C GLU A 135 4.96 -0.33 -24.24
N GLY A 136 3.65 -0.16 -24.44
CA GLY A 136 3.04 1.04 -24.99
C GLY A 136 2.58 2.05 -23.93
N VAL A 137 2.97 1.87 -22.67
CA VAL A 137 2.60 2.77 -21.57
C VAL A 137 3.41 4.06 -21.68
N SER A 138 2.70 5.19 -21.66
CA SER A 138 3.29 6.52 -21.62
C SER A 138 2.63 7.34 -20.51
N CYS A 139 3.33 8.36 -20.02
CA CYS A 139 2.79 9.25 -19.01
C CYS A 139 3.25 10.69 -19.21
N TYR A 140 2.45 11.62 -18.71
CA TYR A 140 2.77 13.04 -18.69
C TYR A 140 2.07 13.71 -17.51
N LEU A 141 2.68 14.78 -16.99
CA LEU A 141 2.08 15.63 -15.96
C LEU A 141 1.47 16.86 -16.65
N ALA A 142 0.18 17.08 -16.45
CA ALA A 142 -0.50 18.26 -16.95
C ALA A 142 -0.22 19.49 -16.05
N ALA A 143 -0.44 20.69 -16.59
CA ALA A 143 -0.15 21.94 -15.90
C ALA A 143 -1.01 22.20 -14.65
N ASP A 144 -2.14 21.49 -14.54
CA ASP A 144 -3.04 21.51 -13.39
C ASP A 144 -2.57 20.59 -12.25
N GLY A 145 -1.46 19.85 -12.43
CA GLY A 145 -0.96 18.90 -11.44
C GLY A 145 -1.53 17.48 -11.56
N THR A 146 -2.31 17.21 -12.61
CA THR A 146 -2.83 15.86 -12.87
C THR A 146 -1.82 15.02 -13.64
N LEU A 147 -1.40 13.89 -13.08
CA LEU A 147 -0.60 12.88 -13.78
C LEU A 147 -1.52 12.00 -14.63
N HIS A 148 -1.26 11.97 -15.93
CA HIS A 148 -1.94 11.10 -16.88
C HIS A 148 -1.03 9.95 -17.29
N ILE A 149 -1.57 8.74 -17.22
CA ILE A 149 -0.93 7.52 -17.70
C ILE A 149 -1.85 6.92 -18.76
N GLN A 150 -1.33 6.67 -19.95
CA GLN A 150 -2.10 6.16 -21.07
C GLN A 150 -1.37 5.04 -21.79
N ALA A 151 -2.13 4.11 -22.36
CA ALA A 151 -1.56 3.02 -23.13
C ALA A 151 -2.50 2.59 -24.27
N ALA A 152 -1.91 2.29 -25.42
CA ALA A 152 -2.63 1.74 -26.54
C ALA A 152 -3.05 0.29 -26.27
N GLU A 153 -4.17 -0.10 -26.86
CA GLU A 153 -4.58 -1.50 -26.89
C GLU A 153 -3.52 -2.31 -27.64
N ALA A 154 -3.19 -3.48 -27.12
CA ALA A 154 -2.37 -4.42 -27.86
C ALA A 154 -3.10 -4.73 -29.17
N PRO A 155 -2.40 -4.72 -30.33
CA PRO A 155 -3.03 -5.13 -31.56
C PRO A 155 -3.61 -6.52 -31.34
N CYS A 156 -4.94 -6.62 -31.41
CA CYS A 156 -5.59 -7.91 -31.57
C CYS A 156 -4.96 -8.48 -32.83
N ALA A 157 -4.25 -9.61 -32.71
CA ALA A 157 -3.99 -10.39 -33.90
C ALA A 157 -5.37 -10.62 -34.50
N GLU A 158 -5.65 -10.03 -35.66
CA GLU A 158 -6.86 -10.35 -36.41
C GLU A 158 -6.92 -11.87 -36.39
N GLU A 159 -7.96 -12.42 -35.77
CA GLU A 159 -8.24 -13.84 -35.79
C GLU A 159 -8.59 -14.15 -37.25
N ALA A 160 -7.56 -14.29 -38.08
CA ALA A 160 -7.70 -14.79 -39.43
C ALA A 160 -8.30 -16.18 -39.26
N GLU A 161 -9.56 -16.32 -39.62
CA GLU A 161 -10.26 -17.58 -39.66
C GLU A 161 -9.42 -18.54 -40.51
N ARG A 162 -8.81 -19.53 -39.86
CA ARG A 162 -8.02 -20.57 -40.52
C ARG A 162 -8.75 -21.88 -40.36
N GLU A 163 -9.18 -22.45 -41.47
CA GLU A 163 -9.72 -23.81 -41.50
C GLU A 163 -8.63 -24.80 -41.03
N LEU A 164 -8.90 -25.51 -39.93
CA LEU A 164 -8.02 -26.55 -39.42
C LEU A 164 -8.44 -27.90 -40.05
N PRO A 165 -7.60 -28.54 -40.89
CA PRO A 165 -7.97 -29.80 -41.51
C PRO A 165 -7.98 -30.93 -40.49
N ILE A 166 -9.14 -31.58 -40.32
CA ILE A 166 -9.30 -32.76 -39.47
C ILE A 166 -8.87 -34.00 -40.27
N LYS A 167 -7.73 -34.59 -39.92
CA LYS A 167 -7.28 -35.87 -40.49
C LYS A 167 -7.83 -37.03 -39.65
N ARG A 168 -8.56 -37.96 -40.29
CA ARG A 168 -8.89 -39.25 -39.70
C ARG A 168 -7.64 -40.13 -39.70
N ILE A 169 -7.24 -40.59 -38.52
CA ILE A 169 -6.20 -41.61 -38.38
C ILE A 169 -6.81 -42.94 -38.84
N GLN A 170 -6.30 -43.50 -39.93
CA GLN A 170 -6.61 -44.87 -40.31
C GLN A 170 -5.66 -45.78 -39.52
N GLU A 171 -6.23 -46.65 -38.69
CA GLU A 171 -5.49 -47.76 -38.13
C GLU A 171 -5.13 -48.71 -39.27
N GLU A 172 -3.86 -48.71 -39.65
CA GLU A 172 -3.31 -49.65 -40.60
C GLU A 172 -3.40 -51.05 -39.99
N LYS A 173 -4.46 -51.78 -40.36
CA LYS A 173 -4.56 -53.22 -40.13
C LYS A 173 -3.39 -53.87 -40.85
N THR A 174 -2.33 -54.18 -40.09
CA THR A 174 -1.19 -54.96 -40.54
C THR A 174 -1.70 -56.31 -41.02
N GLN A 175 -1.90 -56.43 -42.33
CA GLN A 175 -2.23 -57.69 -42.96
C GLN A 175 -0.95 -58.51 -43.08
N GLN A 176 -0.87 -59.45 -42.17
CA GLN A 176 -0.12 -60.70 -42.22
C GLN A 176 -0.01 -61.23 -43.67
N THR A 177 1.19 -61.14 -44.22
CA THR A 177 1.65 -61.91 -45.38
C THR A 177 3.12 -62.19 -45.13
N SER A 178 3.67 -63.38 -45.30
CA SER A 178 3.19 -64.73 -45.47
C SER A 178 4.47 -65.58 -45.34
N HIS A 179 4.33 -66.90 -45.48
CA HIS A 179 5.36 -67.74 -46.09
C HIS A 179 6.51 -68.15 -45.19
N TRP A 180 6.48 -69.41 -44.72
CA TRP A 180 7.47 -70.41 -45.13
C TRP A 180 6.85 -71.81 -45.00
N ASP A 181 6.63 -72.45 -46.15
CA ASP A 181 6.41 -73.88 -46.29
C ASP A 181 7.77 -74.62 -46.32
N ASN A 182 7.81 -75.79 -45.66
CA ASN A 182 8.72 -76.94 -45.85
C ASN A 182 10.24 -76.81 -45.57
N ILE A 183 10.74 -77.56 -44.58
CA ILE A 183 11.43 -78.87 -44.71
C ILE A 183 11.50 -79.53 -43.32
#